data_AF-A0A2V2DTR5-F1
#
_entry.id   AF-A0A2V2DTR5-F1
#
_cell.length_a   1.000
_cell.length_b   1.000
_cell.length_c   1.000
_cell.angle_alpha   90.00
_cell.angle_beta   90.00
_cell.angle_gamma   90.00
#
_symmetry.space_group_name_H-M   'P 1'
#
loop_
_entity.id
_entity.type
_entity.pdbx_description
1 polymer ?
#
loop_
_entity_poly.entity_id
_entity_poly.type
_entity_poly.pdbx_seq_one_letter_code
_entity_poly.pdbx_strand_id
1 'polypeptide(L)'
;AHKHNSTMRKEWKRYREGQNFVVRFRDKEGQERCRVLYNEGFKRKPVNDYAECDHIPNTFFLPQASLVERLKVGVCELCGNKAPLTMHHVRTLSKLKADTEWNKLMLKKGRKTLAVCEKCNTLIQSYD
;
A
#
# COMPACT_ATOMS: atom_id res chain seq x y z
N ALA A 1 -14.44 -11.24 45.95
CA ALA A 1 -15.24 -10.23 46.69
C ALA A 1 -14.53 -8.87 46.83
N HIS A 2 -13.19 -8.81 46.93
CA HIS A 2 -12.49 -7.56 47.24
C HIS A 2 -12.28 -6.56 46.08
N LYS A 3 -12.35 -6.98 44.81
CA LYS A 3 -12.07 -6.08 43.67
C LYS A 3 -13.12 -4.99 43.46
N HIS A 4 -14.39 -5.32 43.69
CA HIS A 4 -15.53 -4.42 43.51
C HIS A 4 -16.36 -4.25 44.79
N ASN A 5 -15.86 -4.74 45.93
CA ASN A 5 -16.55 -4.83 47.20
C ASN A 5 -18.01 -5.32 47.07
N SER A 6 -18.20 -6.32 46.21
CA SER A 6 -19.51 -6.79 45.78
C SER A 6 -19.49 -8.31 45.57
N THR A 7 -20.70 -8.90 45.53
CA THR A 7 -20.87 -10.32 45.21
C THR A 7 -21.18 -10.49 43.72
N MET A 8 -20.74 -11.60 43.14
CA MET A 8 -20.98 -11.91 41.73
C MET A 8 -22.47 -11.91 41.37
N ARG A 9 -23.34 -12.34 42.29
CA ARG A 9 -24.79 -12.30 42.11
C ARG A 9 -25.35 -10.88 42.01
N LYS A 10 -24.80 -9.93 42.78
CA LYS A 10 -25.16 -8.50 42.72
C LYS A 10 -24.67 -7.85 41.43
N GLU A 11 -23.48 -8.20 40.95
CA GLU A 11 -22.98 -7.74 39.63
C GLU A 11 -23.81 -8.34 38.50
N TRP A 12 -24.08 -9.64 38.54
CA TRP A 12 -24.90 -10.33 37.55
C TRP A 12 -26.28 -9.70 37.40
N LYS A 13 -26.95 -9.36 38.51
CA LYS A 13 -28.28 -8.72 38.46
C LYS A 13 -28.24 -7.31 37.87
N ARG A 14 -27.15 -6.56 38.06
CA ARG A 14 -27.00 -5.19 37.55
C ARG A 14 -26.88 -5.14 36.04
N TYR A 15 -26.16 -6.09 35.45
CA TYR A 15 -25.89 -6.14 34.01
C TYR A 15 -26.78 -7.16 33.28
N ARG A 16 -27.74 -7.80 33.95
CA ARG A 16 -28.65 -8.74 33.31
C ARG A 16 -29.91 -8.03 32.83
N GLU A 17 -30.11 -8.03 31.52
CA GLU A 17 -31.37 -7.63 30.89
C GLU A 17 -31.99 -8.90 30.27
N GLY A 18 -33.04 -9.43 30.90
CA GLY A 18 -33.67 -10.70 30.49
C GLY A 18 -32.76 -11.91 30.68
N GLN A 19 -32.43 -12.60 29.58
CA GLN A 19 -31.48 -13.73 29.56
C GLN A 19 -30.04 -13.31 29.23
N ASN A 20 -29.83 -12.04 28.84
CA ASN A 20 -28.56 -11.57 28.29
C ASN A 20 -27.78 -10.70 29.28
N PHE A 21 -26.45 -10.77 29.21
CA PHE A 21 -25.55 -9.89 29.96
C PHE A 21 -25.20 -8.67 29.11
N VAL A 22 -25.69 -7.48 29.49
CA VAL A 22 -25.61 -6.24 28.73
C VAL A 22 -24.81 -5.20 29.51
N VAL A 23 -23.76 -4.65 28.90
CA VAL A 23 -22.98 -3.55 29.46
C VAL A 23 -23.27 -2.29 28.67
N ARG A 24 -23.81 -1.28 29.37
CA ARG A 24 -24.03 0.06 28.83
C ARG A 24 -22.82 0.93 29.16
N PHE A 25 -22.32 1.67 28.18
CA PHE A 25 -21.23 2.62 28.36
C PHE A 25 -21.43 3.82 27.45
N ARG A 26 -20.77 4.93 27.79
CA ARG A 26 -20.76 6.14 26.95
C ARG A 26 -19.50 6.15 26.11
N ASP A 27 -19.68 6.35 24.82
CA ASP A 27 -18.57 6.59 23.91
C ASP A 27 -17.91 7.94 24.20
N LYS A 28 -16.75 8.18 23.58
CA LYS A 28 -16.01 9.45 23.69
C LYS A 28 -16.86 10.66 23.27
N GLU A 29 -17.88 10.44 22.44
CA GLU A 29 -18.83 11.45 21.94
C GLU A 29 -20.10 11.58 22.82
N GLY A 30 -20.16 10.89 23.97
CA GLY A 30 -21.25 11.00 24.94
C GLY A 30 -22.50 10.16 24.62
N GLN A 31 -22.53 9.44 23.49
CA GLN A 31 -23.64 8.56 23.12
C GLN A 31 -23.65 7.29 23.99
N GLU A 32 -24.82 6.91 24.51
CA GLU A 32 -24.99 5.65 25.23
C GLU A 32 -25.06 4.47 24.26
N ARG A 33 -24.05 3.59 24.34
CA ARG A 33 -23.98 2.35 23.59
C ARG A 33 -24.16 1.15 24.51
N CYS A 34 -24.81 0.13 23.99
CA CYS A 34 -25.02 -1.14 24.68
C CYS A 34 -24.23 -2.24 23.97
N ARG A 35 -23.46 -3.03 24.72
CA ARG A 35 -22.82 -4.26 24.23
C ARG A 35 -23.37 -5.45 24.99
N VAL A 36 -23.99 -6.37 24.27
CA VAL A 36 -24.36 -7.69 24.80
C VAL A 36 -23.09 -8.53 24.81
N LEU A 37 -22.59 -8.88 25.99
CA LEU A 37 -21.34 -9.63 26.13
C LEU A 37 -21.56 -11.14 25.91
N TYR A 38 -22.79 -11.63 25.99
CA TYR A 38 -23.03 -13.08 25.89
C TYR A 38 -24.50 -13.45 25.65
N ASN A 39 -24.80 -14.07 24.51
CA ASN A 39 -26.15 -14.57 24.15
C ASN A 39 -26.15 -15.90 23.35
N GLU A 40 -25.07 -16.30 22.67
CA GLU A 40 -25.13 -17.35 21.64
C GLU A 40 -24.35 -18.65 21.93
N GLY A 41 -23.60 -18.73 23.03
CA GLY A 41 -22.80 -19.90 23.41
C GLY A 41 -21.60 -20.15 22.49
N PHE A 42 -20.58 -20.86 22.98
CA PHE A 42 -19.40 -21.23 22.19
C PHE A 42 -19.69 -22.41 21.26
N LYS A 43 -20.70 -22.29 20.40
CA LYS A 43 -20.91 -23.29 19.35
C LYS A 43 -19.70 -23.27 18.43
N ARG A 44 -19.16 -24.44 18.11
CA ARG A 44 -18.12 -24.58 17.08
C ARG A 44 -18.64 -23.89 15.82
N LYS A 45 -17.91 -22.87 15.35
CA LYS A 45 -18.15 -22.32 14.01
C LYS A 45 -17.88 -23.45 13.01
N PRO A 46 -18.71 -23.63 11.97
CA PRO A 46 -18.40 -24.57 10.91
C PRO A 46 -17.02 -24.24 10.34
N VAL A 47 -16.28 -25.27 9.95
CA VAL A 47 -14.96 -25.09 9.31
C VAL A 47 -15.18 -24.21 8.08
N ASN A 48 -14.35 -23.18 7.98
CA ASN A 48 -14.43 -22.23 6.90
C ASN A 48 -13.65 -22.81 5.72
N ASP A 49 -14.32 -23.55 4.85
CA ASP A 49 -13.70 -24.30 3.74
C ASP A 49 -13.25 -23.39 2.57
N TYR A 50 -13.17 -22.07 2.77
CA TYR A 50 -12.70 -21.17 1.71
C TYR A 50 -11.23 -21.46 1.39
N ALA A 51 -11.00 -21.92 0.16
CA ALA A 51 -9.70 -22.26 -0.42
C ALA A 51 -8.71 -21.08 -0.52
N GLU A 52 -9.12 -19.86 -0.14
CA GLU A 52 -8.34 -18.64 -0.27
C GLU A 52 -7.45 -18.33 0.96
N CYS A 53 -7.44 -19.20 1.97
CA CYS A 53 -6.61 -19.00 3.17
C CYS A 53 -5.09 -19.10 2.88
N ASP A 54 -4.70 -19.74 1.78
CA ASP A 54 -3.29 -20.02 1.42
C ASP A 54 -2.80 -19.24 0.19
N HIS A 55 -3.34 -18.04 -0.07
CA HIS A 55 -2.73 -17.14 -1.05
C HIS A 55 -1.41 -16.57 -0.49
N ILE A 56 -0.31 -17.29 -0.71
CA ILE A 56 1.04 -16.78 -0.45
C ILE A 56 1.22 -15.54 -1.33
N PRO A 57 1.40 -14.33 -0.75
CA PRO A 57 1.60 -13.15 -1.54
C PRO A 57 2.88 -13.31 -2.36
N ASN A 58 2.84 -12.96 -3.64
CA ASN A 58 4.04 -12.94 -4.47
C ASN A 58 4.98 -11.86 -3.95
N THR A 59 6.00 -12.27 -3.20
CA THR A 59 7.02 -11.39 -2.60
C THR A 59 8.19 -11.12 -3.55
N PHE A 60 8.16 -11.65 -4.77
CA PHE A 60 9.26 -11.48 -5.71
C PHE A 60 9.28 -10.06 -6.29
N PHE A 61 10.07 -9.19 -5.67
CA PHE A 61 10.39 -7.87 -6.18
C PHE A 61 11.68 -7.93 -7.00
N LEU A 62 11.57 -7.75 -8.33
CA LEU A 62 12.75 -7.55 -9.17
C LEU A 62 13.29 -6.13 -8.98
N PRO A 63 14.58 -5.97 -8.64
CA PRO A 63 15.18 -4.65 -8.55
C PRO A 63 15.12 -3.96 -9.91
N GLN A 64 14.98 -2.63 -9.87
CA GLN A 64 15.03 -1.82 -11.08
C GLN A 64 16.44 -1.90 -11.68
N ALA A 65 16.51 -2.09 -13.00
CA ALA A 65 17.79 -2.24 -13.71
C ALA A 65 18.75 -1.09 -13.39
N SER A 66 20.00 -1.44 -13.07
CA SER A 66 21.05 -0.47 -12.76
C SER A 66 21.41 0.36 -14.00
N LEU A 67 22.09 1.50 -13.82
CA LEU A 67 22.55 2.32 -14.94
C LEU A 67 23.46 1.52 -15.89
N VAL A 68 24.34 0.70 -15.33
CA VAL A 68 25.27 -0.14 -16.09
C VAL A 68 24.51 -1.20 -16.89
N GLU A 69 23.52 -1.85 -16.29
CA GLU A 69 22.66 -2.82 -17.01
C GLU A 69 21.93 -2.17 -18.18
N ARG A 70 21.40 -0.95 -18.00
CA ARG A 70 20.74 -0.23 -19.10
C ARG A 70 21.67 0.08 -20.26
N LEU A 71 22.91 0.49 -19.97
CA LEU A 71 23.92 0.71 -21.01
C LEU A 71 24.34 -0.60 -21.69
N LYS A 72 24.46 -1.70 -20.94
CA LYS A 72 24.76 -3.04 -21.49
C LYS A 72 23.66 -3.55 -22.42
N VAL A 73 22.40 -3.27 -22.12
CA VAL A 73 21.26 -3.65 -22.99
C VAL A 73 21.32 -2.93 -24.34
N GLY A 74 21.86 -1.71 -24.38
CA GLY A 74 22.11 -0.97 -25.61
C GLY A 74 20.85 -0.53 -26.37
N VAL A 75 19.68 -0.53 -25.71
CA VAL A 75 18.40 -0.09 -26.29
C VAL A 75 18.05 1.31 -25.81
N CYS A 76 17.74 2.21 -26.74
CA CYS A 76 17.29 3.57 -26.45
C CYS A 76 15.90 3.55 -25.77
N GLU A 77 15.76 4.21 -24.61
CA GLU A 77 14.50 4.27 -23.86
C GLU A 77 13.43 5.17 -24.53
N LEU A 78 13.80 5.95 -25.55
CA LEU A 78 12.89 6.79 -26.34
C LEU A 78 12.43 6.11 -27.63
N CYS A 79 13.38 5.74 -28.50
CA CYS A 79 13.05 5.20 -29.82
C CYS A 79 13.11 3.67 -29.91
N GLY A 80 13.61 2.97 -28.88
CA GLY A 80 13.71 1.51 -28.87
C GLY A 80 14.81 0.91 -29.76
N ASN A 81 15.57 1.74 -30.49
CA ASN A 81 16.64 1.26 -31.35
C ASN A 81 17.87 0.83 -30.55
N LYS A 82 18.57 -0.20 -31.06
CA LYS A 82 19.88 -0.61 -30.54
C LYS A 82 20.99 0.24 -31.14
N ALA A 83 21.67 1.01 -30.31
CA ALA A 83 22.71 1.96 -30.72
C ALA A 83 23.67 2.22 -29.55
N PRO A 84 24.86 2.81 -29.77
CA PRO A 84 25.63 3.38 -28.67
C PRO A 84 24.77 4.41 -27.92
N LEU A 85 24.66 4.23 -26.61
CA LEU A 85 23.79 5.02 -25.75
C LEU A 85 24.59 6.04 -24.95
N THR A 86 24.02 7.23 -24.84
CA THR A 86 24.46 8.31 -23.94
C THR A 86 23.43 8.50 -22.84
N MET A 87 23.88 8.79 -21.63
CA MET A 87 22.99 9.05 -20.50
C MET A 87 22.63 10.53 -20.45
N HIS A 88 21.37 10.84 -20.74
CA HIS A 88 20.81 12.16 -20.48
C HIS A 88 20.42 12.26 -19.00
N HIS A 89 20.81 13.34 -18.31
CA HIS A 89 20.55 13.55 -16.88
C HIS A 89 19.97 14.93 -16.61
N VAL A 90 18.86 14.98 -15.85
CA VAL A 90 18.22 16.22 -15.41
C VAL A 90 18.45 16.47 -13.92
N ARG A 91 18.67 17.72 -13.53
CA ARG A 91 18.96 18.11 -12.13
C ARG A 91 17.81 17.75 -11.16
N THR A 92 16.58 18.10 -11.51
CA THR A 92 15.41 17.95 -10.62
C THR A 92 14.17 17.53 -11.40
N LEU A 93 13.49 16.46 -10.95
CA LEU A 93 12.25 15.96 -11.57
C LEU A 93 11.07 16.94 -11.43
N SER A 94 10.98 17.66 -10.31
CA SER A 94 9.87 18.59 -10.04
C SER A 94 9.83 19.81 -10.97
N LYS A 95 10.93 20.11 -11.65
CA LYS A 95 11.00 21.20 -12.63
C LYS A 95 10.54 20.80 -14.03
N LEU A 96 10.46 19.49 -14.30
CA LEU A 96 10.03 18.96 -15.59
C LEU A 96 8.52 19.10 -15.73
N LYS A 97 8.08 19.66 -16.86
CA LYS A 97 6.67 19.64 -17.26
C LYS A 97 6.43 18.44 -18.17
N ALA A 98 5.19 17.96 -18.23
CA ALA A 98 4.81 16.86 -19.11
C ALA A 98 4.52 17.37 -20.54
N ASP A 99 5.41 18.19 -21.08
CA ASP A 99 5.32 18.79 -22.42
C ASP A 99 5.86 17.83 -23.49
N THR A 100 7.10 17.39 -23.34
CA THR A 100 7.78 16.53 -24.30
C THR A 100 7.64 15.04 -23.96
N GLU A 101 7.85 14.19 -24.96
CA GLU A 101 7.77 12.73 -24.77
C GLU A 101 8.82 12.21 -23.80
N TRP A 102 10.04 12.76 -23.84
CA TRP A 102 11.10 12.39 -22.91
C TRP A 102 10.82 12.86 -21.48
N ASN A 103 10.28 14.06 -21.30
CA ASN A 103 9.91 14.56 -19.97
C ASN A 103 8.76 13.73 -19.37
N LYS A 104 7.75 13.38 -20.16
CA LYS A 104 6.67 12.46 -19.76
C LYS A 104 7.23 11.10 -19.32
N LEU A 105 8.19 10.56 -20.07
CA LEU A 105 8.78 9.26 -19.77
C LEU A 105 9.65 9.30 -18.49
N MET A 106 10.39 10.38 -18.26
CA MET A 106 11.16 10.60 -17.02
C MET A 106 10.25 10.73 -15.79
N LEU A 107 9.14 11.46 -15.91
CA LEU A 107 8.15 11.61 -14.84
C LEU A 107 7.43 10.28 -14.54
N LYS A 108 7.00 9.54 -15.58
CA LYS A 108 6.34 8.23 -15.41
C LYS A 108 7.24 7.19 -14.75
N LYS A 109 8.54 7.18 -15.09
CA LYS A 109 9.51 6.26 -14.49
C LYS A 109 10.03 6.74 -13.12
N GLY A 110 9.85 8.02 -12.78
CA GLY A 110 10.41 8.63 -11.57
C GLY A 110 11.95 8.67 -11.55
N ARG A 111 12.60 8.75 -12.72
CA ARG A 111 14.06 8.67 -12.87
C ARG A 111 14.63 9.95 -13.48
N LYS A 112 15.71 10.48 -12.88
CA LYS A 112 16.46 11.65 -13.39
C LYS A 112 17.35 11.36 -14.60
N THR A 113 17.49 10.09 -14.96
CA THR A 113 18.38 9.62 -16.02
C THR A 113 17.61 8.90 -17.10
N LEU A 114 17.94 9.16 -18.35
CA LEU A 114 17.36 8.53 -19.52
C LEU A 114 18.47 8.02 -20.45
N ALA A 115 18.41 6.76 -20.84
CA ALA A 115 19.38 6.19 -21.78
C ALA A 115 18.92 6.43 -23.22
N VAL A 116 19.66 7.23 -23.98
CA VAL A 116 19.26 7.72 -25.30
C VAL A 116 20.33 7.47 -26.36
N CYS A 117 19.92 7.23 -27.60
CA CYS A 117 20.86 7.23 -28.72
C CYS A 117 21.25 8.66 -29.10
N GLU A 118 22.33 8.81 -29.86
CA GLU A 118 22.85 10.12 -30.29
C GLU A 118 21.79 11.01 -30.94
N LYS A 119 20.98 10.47 -31.86
CA LYS A 119 19.90 11.21 -32.53
C LYS A 119 18.84 11.73 -31.57
N CYS A 120 18.50 10.94 -30.55
CA CYS A 120 17.54 11.38 -29.52
C CYS A 120 18.19 12.39 -28.56
N ASN A 121 19.48 12.23 -28.27
CA ASN A 121 20.21 13.16 -27.44
C ASN A 121 20.32 14.55 -28.09
N THR A 122 20.59 14.62 -29.40
CA THR A 122 20.62 15.90 -30.13
C THR A 122 19.25 16.58 -30.15
N LEU A 123 18.17 15.82 -30.31
CA LEU A 123 16.80 16.34 -30.21
C LEU A 123 16.51 16.95 -28.84
N ILE A 124 16.90 16.28 -27.76
CA ILE A 124 16.72 16.80 -26.39
C ILE A 124 17.53 18.08 -26.19
N GLN A 125 18.81 18.07 -26.59
CA GLN A 125 19.69 19.23 -26.46
C GLN A 125 19.26 20.43 -27.31
N SER A 126 18.53 20.21 -28.41
CA SER A 126 18.00 21.29 -29.23
C SER A 126 16.74 21.97 -28.65
N TYR A 127 16.10 21.33 -27.67
CA TYR A 127 14.86 21.81 -27.04
C TYR A 127 15.12 22.60 -25.75
N ASP A 128 16.24 22.32 -25.07
CA ASP A 128 16.74 23.11 -23.94
C ASP A 128 17.27 24.48 -24.39
#